data_AF-A0A967M2K7-F1
#
_entry.id   AF-A0A967M2K7-F1
#
_cell.length_a   1.000
_cell.length_b   1.000
_cell.length_c   1.000
_cell.angle_alpha   90.00
_cell.angle_beta   90.00
_cell.angle_gamma   90.00
#
_symmetry.space_group_name_H-M   'P 1'
#
loop_
_entity.id
_entity.type
_entity.pdbx_description
1 polymer ?
#
loop_
_entity_poly.entity_id
_entity_poly.type
_entity_poly.pdbx_seq_one_letter_code
_entity_poly.pdbx_strand_id
1 'polypeptide(L)'
;MAVLLTREEADHVARMPGVVEVRKDIMYDLDTDAGPQWIGAESIWDGSATPDSMPNFGAGVVVGVLDTGVNLDHPSFSDAPED
;
A
#
# COMPACT_ATOMS: atom_id res chain seq x y z
N MET A 1 -4.48 0.92 19.42
CA MET A 1 -3.58 1.73 20.28
C MET A 1 -2.20 1.09 20.23
N ALA A 2 -1.14 1.88 20.18
CA ALA A 2 0.24 1.40 20.26
C ALA A 2 0.95 2.07 21.45
N VAL A 3 1.75 1.31 22.17
CA VAL A 3 2.49 1.77 23.37
C VAL A 3 3.86 1.10 23.39
N LEU A 4 4.88 1.81 23.88
CA LEU A 4 6.22 1.26 24.09
C LEU A 4 6.27 0.64 25.49
N LEU A 5 6.52 -0.66 25.58
CA LEU A 5 6.57 -1.42 26.83
C LEU A 5 7.78 -2.35 26.83
N THR A 6 8.33 -2.62 28.00
CA THR A 6 9.18 -3.79 28.19
C THR A 6 8.36 -5.08 28.04
N ARG A 7 9.04 -6.23 27.97
CA ARG A 7 8.34 -7.52 27.93
C ARG A 7 7.52 -7.74 29.19
N GLU A 8 8.09 -7.42 30.35
CA GLU A 8 7.45 -7.59 31.65
C GLU A 8 6.20 -6.70 31.79
N GLU A 9 6.28 -5.46 31.29
CA GLU A 9 5.14 -4.54 31.26
C GLU A 9 4.04 -5.01 30.31
N ALA A 10 4.39 -5.50 29.12
CA ALA A 10 3.44 -6.05 28.16
C ALA A 10 2.70 -7.26 28.74
N ASP A 11 3.40 -8.14 29.45
CA ASP A 11 2.79 -9.29 30.14
C ASP A 11 1.81 -8.84 31.24
N HIS A 12 2.14 -7.75 31.96
CA HIS A 12 1.25 -7.19 32.96
C HIS A 12 -0.02 -6.61 32.32
N VAL A 13 0.14 -5.81 31.26
CA VAL A 13 -0.97 -5.21 30.51
C VAL A 13 -1.89 -6.29 29.91
N ALA A 14 -1.33 -7.39 29.40
CA ALA A 14 -2.10 -8.49 28.83
C ALA A 14 -3.07 -9.16 29.82
N ARG A 15 -2.85 -9.01 31.13
CA ARG A 15 -3.72 -9.56 32.19
C ARG A 15 -4.72 -8.55 32.76
N MET A 16 -4.69 -7.30 32.30
CA MET A 16 -5.58 -6.27 32.81
C MET A 16 -7.03 -6.50 32.35
N PRO A 17 -8.04 -6.32 33.22
CA PRO A 17 -9.44 -6.38 32.82
C PRO A 17 -9.72 -5.41 31.67
N GLY A 18 -10.37 -5.90 30.61
CA GLY A 18 -10.70 -5.11 29.41
C GLY A 18 -9.64 -5.17 28.30
N VAL A 19 -8.45 -5.72 28.56
CA VAL A 19 -7.48 -6.00 27.49
C VAL A 19 -7.81 -7.34 26.85
N VAL A 20 -8.18 -7.31 25.58
CA VAL A 20 -8.50 -8.52 24.80
C VAL A 20 -7.24 -9.24 24.34
N GLU A 21 -6.24 -8.48 23.89
CA GLU A 21 -5.00 -9.04 23.35
C GLU A 21 -3.88 -7.99 23.39
N VAL A 22 -2.64 -8.47 23.58
CA VAL A 22 -1.41 -7.71 23.37
C VAL A 22 -0.60 -8.43 22.31
N ARG A 23 -0.29 -7.73 21.21
CA ARG A 23 0.58 -8.24 20.14
C ARG A 23 1.84 -7.39 20.07
N LYS A 24 2.97 -8.07 19.88
CA LYS A 24 4.23 -7.38 19.58
C LYS A 24 4.13 -6.77 18.18
N ASP A 25 4.57 -5.53 18.06
CA ASP A 25 4.75 -4.90 16.76
C ASP A 25 5.90 -5.56 15.98
N ILE A 26 5.72 -5.71 14.67
CA ILE A 26 6.69 -6.33 13.78
C ILE A 26 6.97 -5.41 12.60
N MET A 27 8.24 -5.36 12.20
CA MET A 27 8.65 -4.70 10.97
C MET A 27 8.46 -5.68 9.82
N TYR A 28 7.93 -5.17 8.70
CA TYR A 28 7.83 -5.91 7.45
C TYR A 28 8.94 -5.46 6.51
N ASP A 29 9.42 -6.41 5.70
CA ASP A 29 10.42 -6.15 4.67
C ASP A 29 9.74 -5.77 3.35
N LEU A 30 10.48 -5.07 2.48
CA LEU A 30 10.03 -4.74 1.14
C LEU A 30 10.17 -5.96 0.22
N ASP A 31 9.14 -6.23 -0.57
CA ASP A 31 9.11 -7.39 -1.46
C ASP A 31 9.60 -7.05 -2.88
N THR A 32 8.96 -6.08 -3.55
CA THR A 32 9.28 -5.71 -4.93
C THR A 32 8.80 -4.30 -5.28
N ASP A 33 9.50 -3.67 -6.23
CA ASP A 33 9.14 -2.42 -6.89
C ASP A 33 8.60 -2.64 -8.32
N ALA A 34 8.54 -3.89 -8.80
CA ALA A 34 8.08 -4.21 -10.13
C ALA A 34 6.55 -4.34 -10.19
N GLY A 35 5.94 -3.82 -11.25
CA GLY A 35 4.49 -3.65 -11.33
C GLY A 35 3.88 -4.07 -12.68
N PRO A 36 3.20 -3.15 -13.42
CA PRO A 36 2.31 -3.48 -14.55
C PRO A 36 2.86 -4.44 -15.61
N GLN A 37 4.16 -4.32 -15.92
CA GLN A 37 4.84 -5.14 -16.93
C GLN A 37 4.84 -6.63 -16.60
N TRP A 38 4.85 -7.00 -15.32
CA TRP A 38 4.85 -8.41 -14.91
C TRP A 38 3.51 -9.10 -15.13
N ILE A 39 2.43 -8.32 -15.18
CA ILE A 39 1.07 -8.83 -15.35
C ILE A 39 0.47 -8.49 -16.73
N GLY A 40 1.25 -7.86 -17.63
CA GLY A 40 0.82 -7.48 -18.98
C GLY A 40 -0.30 -6.45 -19.01
N ALA A 41 -0.34 -5.55 -18.01
CA ALA A 41 -1.44 -4.59 -17.83
C ALA A 41 -1.46 -3.46 -18.88
N GLU A 42 -0.44 -3.34 -19.73
CA GLU A 42 -0.37 -2.32 -20.79
C GLU A 42 -1.56 -2.41 -21.76
N SER A 43 -2.06 -3.63 -22.02
CA SER A 43 -3.22 -3.90 -22.88
C SER A 43 -4.56 -3.36 -22.35
N ILE A 44 -4.60 -2.87 -21.11
CA ILE A 44 -5.79 -2.21 -20.55
C ILE A 44 -5.91 -0.77 -21.09
N TRP A 45 -4.79 -0.12 -21.37
CA TRP A 45 -4.76 1.28 -21.80
C TRP A 45 -5.24 1.49 -23.23
N ASP A 46 -5.09 0.51 -24.11
CA ASP A 46 -5.65 0.55 -25.46
C ASP A 46 -7.05 -0.08 -25.55
N GLY A 47 -7.56 -0.61 -24.44
CA GLY A 47 -8.86 -1.25 -24.33
C GLY A 47 -8.90 -2.70 -24.85
N SER A 48 -7.84 -3.22 -25.45
CA SER A 48 -7.82 -4.56 -26.06
C SER A 48 -8.06 -5.69 -25.05
N ALA A 49 -7.74 -5.45 -23.77
CA ALA A 49 -7.98 -6.35 -22.66
C ALA A 49 -9.11 -5.90 -21.70
N THR A 50 -10.04 -5.06 -22.16
CA THR A 50 -11.19 -4.58 -21.37
C THR A 50 -12.52 -5.17 -21.87
N PRO A 51 -13.52 -5.45 -20.99
CA PRO A 51 -14.78 -6.06 -21.40
C PRO A 51 -15.60 -5.26 -22.41
N ASP A 52 -15.50 -3.94 -22.37
CA ASP A 52 -16.22 -2.98 -23.23
C ASP A 52 -15.36 -2.49 -24.41
N SER A 53 -14.13 -2.99 -24.55
CA SER A 53 -13.17 -2.58 -25.58
C SER A 53 -12.82 -1.09 -25.54
N MET A 54 -12.88 -0.47 -24.35
CA MET A 54 -12.59 0.94 -24.14
C MET A 54 -11.29 1.13 -23.32
N PRO A 55 -10.44 2.09 -23.69
CA PRO A 55 -9.29 2.50 -22.88
C PRO A 55 -9.65 2.78 -21.43
N ASN A 56 -8.86 2.27 -20.48
CA ASN A 56 -9.04 2.57 -19.07
C ASN A 56 -7.71 2.90 -18.39
N PHE A 57 -7.67 4.06 -17.73
CA PHE A 57 -6.50 4.59 -17.01
C PHE A 57 -6.73 4.70 -15.50
N GLY A 58 -7.82 4.09 -14.98
CA GLY A 58 -8.14 4.08 -13.54
C GLY A 58 -9.03 5.23 -13.06
N ALA A 59 -9.70 5.95 -13.96
CA ALA A 59 -10.57 7.06 -13.58
C ALA A 59 -11.65 6.64 -12.57
N GLY A 60 -11.77 7.39 -11.46
CA GLY A 60 -12.73 7.09 -10.39
C GLY A 60 -12.26 6.05 -9.36
N VAL A 61 -11.05 5.51 -9.50
CA VAL A 61 -10.45 4.57 -8.55
C VAL A 61 -9.47 5.31 -7.62
N VAL A 62 -9.51 4.97 -6.33
CA VAL A 62 -8.54 5.43 -5.34
C VAL A 62 -7.71 4.24 -4.87
N VAL A 63 -6.38 4.34 -4.98
CA VAL A 63 -5.43 3.30 -4.55
C VAL A 63 -4.63 3.82 -3.36
N GLY A 64 -4.69 3.09 -2.24
CA GLY A 64 -3.84 3.37 -1.08
C GLY A 64 -2.56 2.55 -1.15
N VAL A 65 -1.41 3.23 -1.14
CA VAL A 65 -0.09 2.59 -1.16
C VAL A 65 0.56 2.77 0.21
N LEU A 66 0.80 1.65 0.91
CA LEU A 66 1.50 1.62 2.20
C LEU A 66 2.93 1.12 1.95
N ASP A 67 3.84 2.06 1.78
CA ASP A 67 5.24 1.80 1.47
C ASP A 67 6.13 2.77 2.26
N THR A 68 7.40 2.87 1.87
CA THR A 68 8.40 3.82 2.34
C THR A 68 8.06 5.29 2.05
N GLY A 69 7.07 5.54 1.19
CA GLY A 69 6.60 6.87 0.81
C GLY A 69 6.66 7.08 -0.70
N VAL A 70 6.55 8.34 -1.13
CA VAL A 70 6.62 8.73 -2.54
C VAL A 70 7.37 10.06 -2.67
N ASN A 71 8.16 10.19 -3.73
CA ASN A 71 8.76 11.48 -4.11
C ASN A 71 7.71 12.31 -4.87
N LEU A 72 6.93 13.10 -4.15
CA LEU A 72 5.83 13.91 -4.72
C LEU A 72 6.30 14.97 -5.72
N ASP A 73 7.57 15.39 -5.66
CA ASP A 73 8.13 16.40 -6.56
C ASP A 73 8.65 15.80 -7.89
N HIS A 74 8.56 14.48 -8.07
CA HIS A 74 8.99 13.84 -9.32
C HIS A 74 8.01 14.16 -10.48
N PRO A 75 8.48 14.52 -11.70
CA PRO A 75 7.61 14.89 -12.82
C PRO A 75 6.52 13.88 -13.17
N SER A 76 6.78 12.58 -13.00
CA SER A 76 5.80 11.51 -13.23
C SER A 76 4.56 11.54 -12.30
N PHE A 77 4.59 12.33 -11.22
CA PHE A 77 3.45 12.55 -10.32
C PHE A 77 2.81 13.93 -10.50
N SER A 78 3.23 14.70 -11.50
CA SER A 78 2.61 15.98 -11.79
C SER A 78 1.24 15.78 -12.48
N ASP A 79 0.36 16.77 -12.36
CA ASP A 79 -0.94 16.80 -13.06
C ASP A 79 -0.79 16.95 -14.58
N ALA A 80 0.40 17.36 -15.04
CA ALA A 80 0.79 17.47 -16.45
C ALA A 80 2.17 16.82 -16.63
N PRO A 81 2.25 15.48 -16.61
CA PRO A 81 3.53 14.77 -16.61
C PRO A 81 4.31 15.11 -17.89
N GLU A 82 5.61 15.36 -17.74
CA GLU A 82 6.53 15.41 -18.89
C GLU A 82 6.99 13.98 -19.17
N ASP A 83 6.80 13.52 -20.41
CA ASP A 83 7.23 12.20 -20.90
C ASP A 83 8.76 12.09 -21.04
#